data_AF-A0A2N9NQW4-F1
#
_entry.id   AF-A0A2N9NQW4-F1
#
_cell.length_a   1.000
_cell.length_b   1.000
_cell.length_c   1.000
_cell.angle_alpha   90.00
_cell.angle_beta   90.00
_cell.angle_gamma   90.00
#
_symmetry.space_group_name_H-M   'P 1'
#
loop_
_entity.id
_entity.type
_entity.pdbx_description
1 polymer ?
#
loop_
_entity_poly.entity_id
_entity_poly.type
_entity_poly.pdbx_seq_one_letter_code
_entity_poly.pdbx_strand_id
1 'polypeptide(L)'
;MIDVARSKNPIMAGQSDREREIFNSALERATPAERAAYLDGACGEDVEMRSRLAALLGAHDMAGGFLPMDSPTQLSEVVTRTRGNAR
;
A
#
# COMPACT_ATOMS: atom_id res chain seq x y z
N MET A 1 -4.04 7.77 34.35
CA MET A 1 -4.26 6.51 33.63
C MET A 1 -5.35 6.78 32.60
N ILE A 2 -4.98 6.94 31.33
CA ILE A 2 -5.96 7.18 30.27
C ILE A 2 -6.44 5.81 29.80
N ASP A 3 -7.64 5.43 30.23
CA ASP A 3 -8.39 4.32 29.65
C ASP A 3 -8.74 4.69 28.21
N VAL A 4 -7.93 4.23 27.27
CA VAL A 4 -8.25 4.30 25.84
C VAL A 4 -9.36 3.27 25.61
N ALA A 5 -10.59 3.68 25.93
CA ALA A 5 -11.81 2.96 25.62
C ALA A 5 -11.87 2.84 24.09
N ARG A 6 -11.36 1.68 23.67
CA ARG A 6 -11.33 1.08 22.35
C ARG A 6 -12.73 1.17 21.73
N SER A 7 -13.04 2.30 21.09
CA SER A 7 -14.22 2.49 20.24
C SER A 7 -14.03 1.69 18.95
N LYS A 8 -14.01 0.37 19.06
CA LYS A 8 -14.19 -0.52 17.91
C LYS A 8 -15.69 -0.64 17.71
N ASN A 9 -16.23 0.17 16.80
CA ASN A 9 -17.56 -0.01 16.22
C ASN A 9 -17.78 -1.51 15.95
N PRO A 10 -18.76 -2.17 16.59
CA PRO A 10 -18.90 -3.62 16.52
C PRO A 10 -19.44 -4.14 15.18
N ILE A 11 -19.64 -3.27 14.18
CA ILE A 11 -20.01 -3.64 12.81
C ILE A 11 -18.77 -4.00 11.95
N MET A 12 -17.54 -3.71 12.41
CA MET A 12 -16.28 -3.88 11.66
C MET A 12 -15.35 -5.00 12.18
N ALA A 13 -15.76 -5.83 13.14
CA ALA A 13 -14.83 -6.73 13.81
C ALA A 13 -14.69 -8.12 13.16
N GLY A 14 -15.61 -8.55 12.28
CA GLY A 14 -15.58 -9.89 11.68
C GLY A 14 -15.05 -9.94 10.25
N GLN A 15 -15.52 -9.01 9.40
CA GLN A 15 -15.14 -8.96 7.99
C GLN A 15 -13.78 -8.29 7.77
N SER A 16 -13.48 -7.25 8.57
CA SER A 16 -12.26 -6.46 8.38
C SER A 16 -10.97 -7.17 8.81
N ASP A 17 -11.03 -8.15 9.73
CA ASP A 17 -9.84 -8.92 10.10
C ASP A 17 -9.46 -9.93 9.00
N ARG A 18 -10.44 -10.62 8.41
CA ARG A 18 -10.22 -11.52 7.26
C ARG A 18 -9.79 -10.73 6.02
N GLU A 19 -10.44 -9.60 5.72
CA GLU A 19 -10.04 -8.70 4.63
C GLU A 19 -8.59 -8.23 4.80
N ARG A 20 -8.21 -7.84 6.02
CA ARG A 20 -6.85 -7.38 6.33
C ARG A 20 -5.81 -8.48 6.17
N GLU A 21 -6.12 -9.70 6.60
CA GLU A 21 -5.22 -10.85 6.43
C GLU A 21 -5.00 -11.17 4.95
N ILE A 22 -6.10 -11.28 4.18
CA ILE A 22 -6.02 -11.54 2.73
C ILE A 22 -5.28 -10.40 2.02
N PHE A 23 -5.53 -9.15 2.38
CA PHE A 23 -4.82 -8.01 1.82
C PHE A 23 -3.31 -8.09 2.06
N ASN A 24 -2.89 -8.34 3.31
CA ASN A 24 -1.47 -8.45 3.65
C ASN A 24 -0.80 -9.62 2.92
N SER A 25 -1.44 -10.78 2.85
CA SER A 25 -0.91 -11.93 2.10
C SER A 25 -0.91 -11.72 0.59
N ALA A 26 -1.81 -10.88 0.07
CA ALA A 26 -1.77 -10.47 -1.33
C ALA A 26 -0.58 -9.54 -1.62
N LEU A 27 -0.22 -8.64 -0.69
CA LEU A 27 0.97 -7.78 -0.85
C LEU A 27 2.29 -8.57 -0.92
N GLU A 28 2.34 -9.77 -0.34
CA GLU A 28 3.51 -10.65 -0.44
C GLU A 28 3.69 -11.26 -1.83
N ARG A 29 2.69 -11.15 -2.73
CA ARG A 29 2.80 -11.65 -4.11
C ARG A 29 3.47 -10.61 -4.99
N ALA A 30 4.51 -11.05 -5.71
CA ALA A 30 5.34 -10.18 -6.52
C ALA A 30 4.58 -9.55 -7.69
N THR A 31 3.74 -10.33 -8.38
CA THR A 31 3.07 -9.86 -9.60
C THR A 31 1.58 -9.55 -9.41
N PRO A 32 1.02 -8.60 -10.17
CA PRO A 32 -0.42 -8.33 -10.16
C PRO A 32 -1.27 -9.57 -10.50
N ALA A 33 -0.77 -10.45 -11.37
CA ALA A 33 -1.46 -11.68 -11.75
C ALA A 33 -1.52 -12.69 -10.60
N GLU A 34 -0.43 -12.86 -9.84
CA GLU A 34 -0.42 -13.73 -8.66
C GLU A 34 -1.32 -13.19 -7.54
N ARG A 35 -1.41 -11.86 -7.39
CA ARG A 35 -2.35 -11.20 -6.47
C ARG A 35 -3.80 -11.51 -6.84
N ALA A 36 -4.15 -11.37 -8.13
CA ALA A 36 -5.49 -11.65 -8.62
C ALA A 36 -5.89 -13.12 -8.40
N ALA A 37 -5.01 -14.07 -8.76
CA ALA A 37 -5.23 -15.49 -8.56
C ALA A 37 -5.36 -15.86 -7.06
N TYR A 38 -4.59 -15.19 -6.20
CA TYR A 38 -4.72 -15.38 -4.76
C TYR A 38 -6.06 -14.84 -4.23
N LEU A 39 -6.51 -13.66 -4.67
CA LEU A 39 -7.80 -13.11 -4.26
C LEU A 39 -8.98 -13.97 -4.69
N ASP A 40 -8.92 -14.56 -5.89
CA ASP A 40 -9.97 -15.48 -6.37
C ASP A 40 -10.13 -16.68 -5.42
N GLY A 41 -9.02 -17.29 -5.00
CA GLY A 41 -9.03 -18.42 -4.07
C GLY A 41 -9.35 -18.03 -2.63
N ALA A 42 -8.78 -16.93 -2.14
CA ALA A 42 -8.89 -16.52 -0.74
C ALA A 42 -10.26 -15.90 -0.42
N CYS A 43 -10.88 -15.20 -1.38
CA CYS A 43 -12.22 -14.63 -1.20
C CYS A 43 -13.33 -15.67 -1.41
N GLY A 44 -13.08 -16.70 -2.23
CA GLY A 44 -14.09 -17.71 -2.57
C GLY A 44 -15.26 -17.08 -3.33
N GLU A 45 -16.49 -17.33 -2.89
CA GLU A 45 -17.71 -16.81 -3.51
C GLU A 45 -18.02 -15.34 -3.15
N ASP A 46 -17.24 -14.73 -2.25
CA ASP A 46 -17.44 -13.35 -1.82
C ASP A 46 -16.86 -12.36 -2.85
N VAL A 47 -17.65 -12.09 -3.90
CA VAL A 47 -17.28 -11.20 -5.01
C VAL A 47 -17.17 -9.74 -4.57
N GLU A 48 -17.96 -9.32 -3.58
CA GLU A 48 -17.90 -7.95 -3.05
C GLU A 48 -16.60 -7.70 -2.31
N MET A 49 -16.21 -8.64 -1.44
CA MET A 49 -14.92 -8.61 -0.74
C MET A 49 -13.75 -8.63 -1.72
N ARG A 50 -13.82 -9.49 -2.75
CA ARG A 50 -12.80 -9.55 -3.80
C ARG A 50 -12.64 -8.23 -4.53
N SER A 51 -13.76 -7.59 -4.89
CA SER A 51 -13.76 -6.30 -5.59
C SER A 51 -13.15 -5.19 -4.74
N ARG A 52 -13.47 -5.16 -3.44
CA ARG A 52 -12.90 -4.18 -2.50
C ARG A 52 -11.40 -4.37 -2.32
N LEU A 53 -10.95 -5.61 -2.15
CA LEU A 53 -9.52 -5.93 -2.00
C LEU A 53 -8.72 -5.64 -3.28
N ALA A 54 -9.28 -5.94 -4.44
CA ALA A 54 -8.66 -5.62 -5.73
C ALA A 54 -8.50 -4.10 -5.92
N ALA A 55 -9.53 -3.31 -5.57
CA ALA A 55 -9.44 -1.85 -5.62
C ALA A 55 -8.37 -1.30 -4.65
N LEU A 56 -8.28 -1.87 -3.45
CA LEU A 56 -7.28 -1.46 -2.46
C LEU A 56 -5.85 -1.81 -2.89
N LEU A 57 -5.64 -2.99 -3.47
CA LEU A 57 -4.35 -3.38 -4.04
C LEU A 57 -3.95 -2.50 -5.22
N GLY A 58 -4.90 -2.17 -6.11
CA GLY A 58 -4.64 -1.24 -7.21
C GLY A 58 -4.24 0.15 -6.71
N ALA A 59 -4.90 0.66 -5.67
CA ALA A 59 -4.50 1.91 -5.03
C ALA A 59 -3.11 1.82 -4.38
N HIS A 60 -2.79 0.68 -3.75
CA HIS A 60 -1.47 0.43 -3.16
C HIS A 60 -0.37 0.40 -4.23
N ASP A 61 -0.60 -0.27 -5.37
CA ASP A 61 0.33 -0.33 -6.49
C ASP A 61 0.57 1.07 -7.09
N MET A 62 -0.47 1.89 -7.25
CA MET A 62 -0.33 3.28 -7.68
C MET A 62 0.47 4.13 -6.68
N ALA A 63 0.30 3.89 -5.37
CA ALA A 63 1.07 4.58 -4.34
C ALA A 63 2.52 4.08 -4.25
N GLY A 64 2.78 2.79 -4.49
CA GLY A 64 4.11 2.19 -4.55
C GLY A 64 4.90 2.65 -5.78
N GLY A 65 4.23 2.85 -6.91
CA GLY A 65 4.80 3.44 -8.12
C GLY A 65 5.18 4.93 -7.98
N PHE A 66 4.79 5.59 -6.89
CA PHE A 66 5.22 6.96 -6.59
C PHE A 66 6.65 7.02 -6.03
N LEU A 67 7.15 5.95 -5.43
CA LEU A 67 8.53 5.86 -4.97
C LEU A 67 9.36 5.21 -6.08
N PRO A 68 10.21 5.97 -6.80
CA PRO A 68 11.02 5.40 -7.86
C PRO A 68 11.89 4.28 -7.28
N MET A 69 11.71 3.06 -7.79
CA MET A 69 12.60 1.91 -7.55
C MET A 69 13.93 2.05 -8.32
N ASP A 70 14.42 3.28 -8.42
CA ASP A 70 15.75 3.67 -8.84
C ASP A 70 16.16 4.84 -7.94
N SER A 71 16.84 4.55 -6.84
CA SER A 71 17.68 5.56 -6.21
C SER A 71 18.99 4.97 -5.65
N PRO A 72 19.80 4.21 -6.41
CA PRO A 72 21.21 4.51 -6.36
C PRO A 72 21.41 5.82 -7.13
N THR A 73 21.89 6.86 -6.44
CA THR A 73 22.33 8.19 -6.96
C THR A 73 21.45 9.36 -6.51
N GLN A 74 21.52 9.68 -5.21
CA GLN A 74 21.38 11.07 -4.76
C GLN A 74 22.74 11.76 -4.96
N LEU A 75 23.14 11.99 -6.21
CA LEU A 75 24.39 12.67 -6.57
C LEU A 75 24.22 13.42 -7.90
N SER A 76 23.59 14.59 -7.81
CA SER A 76 23.66 15.75 -8.72
C SER A 76 22.49 16.67 -8.35
N GLU A 77 22.59 17.94 -8.04
CA GLU A 77 23.68 18.90 -8.04
C GLU A 77 23.34 19.91 -6.93
N VAL A 78 24.17 20.01 -5.90
CA VAL A 78 24.27 21.29 -5.21
C VAL A 78 24.91 22.22 -6.23
N VAL A 79 24.08 22.98 -6.95
CA VAL A 79 24.50 24.13 -7.73
C VAL A 79 25.36 24.97 -6.80
N THR A 80 26.67 24.90 -7.05
CA THR A 80 27.66 25.69 -6.36
C THR A 80 27.23 27.13 -6.48
N ARG A 81 26.92 27.73 -5.34
CA ARG A 81 26.58 29.14 -5.23
C ARG A 81 27.87 29.95 -5.36
N THR A 82 28.58 29.79 -6.47
CA THR A 82 29.74 30.59 -6.81
C THR A 82 29.26 31.76 -7.65
N ARG A 83 28.68 32.77 -7.00
CA ARG A 83 28.71 34.13 -7.55
C ARG A 83 29.83 34.89 -6.87
N GLY A 84 31.04 34.70 -7.38
CA GLY A 84 31.99 35.80 -7.49
C GLY A 84 31.61 36.63 -8.72
N ASN A 85 31.20 37.88 -8.50
CA ASN A 85 31.45 39.03 -9.39
C ASN A 85 31.00 40.29 -8.61
N ALA A 86 31.92 41.00 -7.96
CA ALA A 86 32.70 42.09 -8.53
C ALA A 86 31.83 43.29 -8.93
N ARG A 87 31.78 44.30 -8.05
CA ARG A 87 32.05 45.70 -8.39
C ARG A 87 32.45 46.49 -7.16
#